data_AF-A0A6M3XRQ3-F1
#
_entry.id   AF-A0A6M3XRQ3-F1
#
_cell.length_a   1.000
_cell.length_b   1.000
_cell.length_c   1.000
_cell.angle_alpha   90.00
_cell.angle_beta   90.00
_cell.angle_gamma   90.00
#
_symmetry.space_group_name_H-M   'P 1'
#
loop_
_entity.id
_entity.type
_entity.pdbx_description
1 polymer ?
#
loop_
_entity_poly.entity_id
_entity_poly.type
_entity_poly.pdbx_seq_one_letter_code
_entity_poly.pdbx_strand_id
1 'polypeptide(L)'
;ECHLVDLIEMTGEGLEYYAREILNKPFLYGGHFLPHDAKARELGTGKSREEVLKGLLPHSITVLPALGVDDGIQAVRSKIYKLWINERKCQRVVDAIEIYRKEWIEELQTFKDKPVHDWSSHICDALRMWAIAPEPSPNAVTTVSRENLYSTI
;
A
#
# COMPACT_ATOMS: atom_id res chain seq x y z
N GLU A 1 -11.50 -10.22 -9.39
CA GLU A 1 -10.02 -10.31 -9.47
C GLU A 1 -9.43 -8.91 -9.28
N CYS A 2 -8.14 -8.80 -8.97
CA CYS A 2 -7.45 -7.54 -8.71
C CYS A 2 -6.12 -7.51 -9.47
N HIS A 3 -5.77 -6.37 -10.04
CA HIS A 3 -4.57 -6.21 -10.86
C HIS A 3 -3.61 -5.23 -10.18
N LEU A 4 -2.41 -5.70 -9.85
CA LEU A 4 -1.30 -4.85 -9.43
C LEU A 4 -0.65 -4.26 -10.69
N VAL A 5 -0.93 -2.98 -10.93
CA VAL A 5 -0.56 -2.30 -12.18
C VAL A 5 0.80 -1.63 -12.12
N ASP A 6 1.24 -1.23 -10.93
CA ASP A 6 2.44 -0.43 -10.74
C ASP A 6 2.96 -0.54 -9.30
N LEU A 7 4.26 -0.29 -9.11
CA LEU A 7 4.94 -0.28 -7.81
C LEU A 7 5.83 0.97 -7.73
N ILE A 8 5.82 1.63 -6.56
CA ILE A 8 6.81 2.66 -6.23
C ILE A 8 7.38 2.31 -4.86
N GLU A 9 8.70 2.15 -4.79
CA GLU A 9 9.45 1.97 -3.54
C GLU A 9 10.69 2.86 -3.62
N MET A 10 10.89 3.71 -2.62
CA MET A 10 12.10 4.54 -2.52
C MET A 10 12.56 4.63 -1.05
N THR A 11 13.86 4.80 -0.85
CA THR A 11 14.45 4.98 0.49
C THR A 11 14.89 6.44 0.65
N GLY A 12 14.54 7.07 1.78
CA GLY A 12 14.96 8.44 2.09
C GLY A 12 14.05 9.55 1.54
N GLU A 13 13.01 9.21 0.80
CA GLU A 13 12.03 10.17 0.27
C GLU A 13 10.89 10.48 1.24
N GLY A 14 10.42 11.73 1.20
CA GLY A 14 9.27 12.22 1.99
C GLY A 14 7.91 11.93 1.34
N LEU A 15 6.82 12.26 2.05
CA LEU A 15 5.45 12.04 1.57
C LEU A 15 5.11 12.89 0.33
N GLU A 16 5.73 14.06 0.20
CA GLU A 16 5.59 14.98 -0.92
C GLU A 16 6.09 14.37 -2.23
N TYR A 17 7.18 13.61 -2.17
CA TYR A 17 7.69 12.86 -3.32
C TYR A 17 6.64 11.88 -3.83
N TYR A 18 6.11 11.03 -2.93
CA TYR A 18 5.11 10.03 -3.30
C TYR A 18 3.81 10.67 -3.80
N ALA A 19 3.36 11.76 -3.18
CA ALA A 19 2.16 12.46 -3.64
C ALA A 19 2.34 13.02 -5.06
N ARG A 20 3.51 13.61 -5.36
CA ARG A 20 3.84 14.08 -6.71
C ARG A 20 3.89 12.94 -7.72
N GLU A 21 4.54 11.82 -7.38
CA GLU A 21 4.61 10.66 -8.28
C GLU A 21 3.22 10.06 -8.56
N ILE A 22 2.33 10.02 -7.56
CA ILE A 22 0.94 9.59 -7.74
C ILE A 22 0.20 10.53 -8.71
N LEU A 23 0.32 11.85 -8.52
CA LEU A 23 -0.38 12.83 -9.35
C LEU A 23 0.14 12.89 -10.80
N ASN A 24 1.42 12.55 -11.02
CA ASN A 24 2.03 12.53 -12.35
C ASN A 24 1.71 11.27 -13.16
N LYS A 25 1.12 10.24 -12.52
CA LYS A 25 0.77 9.00 -13.21
C LYS A 25 -0.53 9.14 -14.00
N PRO A 26 -0.68 8.46 -15.14
CA PRO A 26 -1.85 8.54 -16.00
C PRO A 26 -3.02 7.67 -15.46
N PHE A 27 -3.23 7.66 -14.15
CA PHE A 27 -4.24 6.84 -13.49
C PHE A 27 -5.30 7.70 -12.83
N LEU A 28 -6.55 7.24 -12.89
CA LEU A 28 -7.65 7.79 -12.10
C LEU A 28 -7.73 7.01 -10.79
N TYR A 29 -7.50 7.71 -9.68
CA TYR A 29 -7.52 7.10 -8.35
C TYR A 29 -8.88 7.29 -7.68
N GLY A 30 -9.46 6.20 -7.15
CA GLY A 30 -10.68 6.28 -6.31
C GLY A 30 -10.37 6.69 -4.86
N GLY A 31 -9.19 6.35 -4.36
CA GLY A 31 -8.75 6.63 -3.00
C GLY A 31 -7.44 5.93 -2.67
N HIS A 32 -6.91 6.21 -1.49
CA HIS A 32 -5.68 5.64 -0.97
C HIS A 32 -5.92 4.99 0.39
N PHE A 33 -5.35 3.79 0.56
CA PHE A 33 -5.36 3.08 1.82
C PHE A 33 -4.01 3.22 2.51
N LEU A 34 -4.04 3.60 3.79
CA LEU A 34 -2.85 3.78 4.61
C LEU A 34 -2.84 2.76 5.75
N PRO A 35 -1.66 2.32 6.21
CA PRO A 35 -1.55 1.49 7.39
C PRO A 35 -1.93 2.27 8.66
N HIS A 36 -2.26 1.54 9.73
CA HIS A 36 -2.75 2.10 10.99
C HIS A 36 -1.80 3.12 11.65
N ASP A 37 -0.49 2.95 11.47
CA ASP A 37 0.57 3.81 12.00
C ASP A 37 0.65 5.17 11.29
N ALA A 38 -0.04 5.36 10.16
CA ALA A 38 -0.16 6.66 9.51
C ALA A 38 -0.85 7.73 10.38
N LYS A 39 -1.56 7.30 11.45
CA LYS A 39 -2.16 8.18 12.45
C LYS A 39 -1.18 8.70 13.49
N ALA A 40 0.02 8.12 13.60
CA ALA A 40 1.02 8.59 14.55
C ALA A 40 1.44 10.03 14.20
N ARG A 41 1.43 10.92 15.19
CA ARG A 41 1.87 12.32 15.02
C ARG A 41 3.39 12.40 15.16
N GLU A 42 4.01 13.13 14.24
CA GLU A 42 5.44 13.43 14.34
C GLU A 42 5.68 14.52 15.39
N LEU A 43 6.71 14.34 16.23
CA LEU A 43 7.02 15.25 17.34
C LEU A 43 7.42 16.66 16.87
N GLY A 44 7.93 16.81 15.64
CA GLY A 44 8.37 18.11 15.09
C GLY A 44 7.24 18.92 14.48
N THR A 45 6.47 18.33 13.57
CA THR A 45 5.42 19.03 12.82
C THR A 45 4.06 19.00 13.52
N GLY A 46 3.89 18.10 14.49
CA GLY A 46 2.63 17.84 15.18
C GLY A 46 1.56 17.17 14.30
N LYS A 47 1.84 16.93 13.02
CA LYS A 47 0.90 16.32 12.07
C LYS A 47 1.12 14.82 11.96
N SER A 48 0.05 14.08 11.65
CA SER A 48 0.15 12.68 11.25
C SER A 48 0.42 12.54 9.75
N ARG A 49 0.92 11.38 9.32
CA ARG A 49 1.13 11.08 7.89
C ARG A 49 -0.18 11.14 7.11
N GLU A 50 -1.27 10.69 7.73
CA GLU A 50 -2.63 10.85 7.20
C GLU A 50 -2.99 12.32 6.96
N GLU A 51 -2.76 13.20 7.94
CA GLU A 51 -3.08 14.62 7.83
C GLU A 51 -2.25 15.31 6.73
N VAL A 52 -0.97 14.95 6.61
CA VAL A 52 -0.10 15.47 5.54
C VAL A 52 -0.61 15.02 4.17
N LEU A 53 -0.86 13.73 3.98
CA LEU A 53 -1.32 13.20 2.69
C LEU A 53 -2.71 13.73 2.30
N LYS A 54 -3.61 13.99 3.26
CA LYS A 54 -4.91 14.64 3.00
C LYS A 54 -4.75 16.06 2.46
N GLY A 55 -3.66 16.75 2.78
CA GLY A 55 -3.35 18.07 2.22
C GLY A 55 -2.68 18.02 0.85
N LEU A 56 -2.03 16.90 0.50
CA LEU A 56 -1.27 16.75 -0.74
C LEU A 56 -2.05 16.05 -1.86
N LEU A 57 -2.99 15.17 -1.51
CA LEU A 57 -3.75 14.36 -2.46
C LEU A 57 -5.22 14.80 -2.47
N PRO A 58 -5.83 14.97 -3.66
CA PRO A 58 -7.25 15.33 -3.77
C PRO A 58 -8.19 14.14 -3.52
N HIS A 59 -7.66 12.92 -3.40
CA HIS A 59 -8.44 11.70 -3.30
C HIS A 59 -8.79 11.35 -1.84
N SER A 60 -9.78 10.46 -1.68
CA SER A 60 -10.13 9.94 -0.36
C SER A 60 -8.96 9.16 0.26
N ILE A 61 -8.75 9.31 1.56
CA ILE A 61 -7.73 8.59 2.32
C ILE A 61 -8.41 7.80 3.44
N THR A 62 -8.17 6.49 3.46
CA THR A 62 -8.71 5.57 4.46
C THR A 62 -7.58 4.88 5.19
N VAL A 63 -7.55 5.02 6.52
CA VAL A 63 -6.60 4.29 7.37
C VAL A 63 -7.18 2.92 7.70
N LEU A 64 -6.45 1.87 7.35
CA LEU A 64 -6.81 0.48 7.60
C LEU A 64 -6.64 0.11 9.08
N PRO A 65 -7.41 -0.87 9.58
CA PRO A 65 -7.27 -1.35 10.95
C PRO A 65 -5.89 -1.97 11.19
N ALA A 66 -5.43 -1.89 12.44
CA ALA A 66 -4.22 -2.59 12.86
C ALA A 66 -4.50 -4.10 12.91
N LEU A 67 -3.73 -4.88 12.15
CA LEU A 67 -3.80 -6.33 12.15
C LEU A 67 -2.43 -6.90 12.51
N GLY A 68 -2.43 -8.01 13.26
CA GLY A 68 -1.22 -8.78 13.55
C GLY A 68 -0.47 -9.18 12.28
N VAL A 69 0.83 -9.43 12.41
CA VAL A 69 1.66 -9.83 11.25
C VAL A 69 1.17 -11.15 10.66
N ASP A 70 0.98 -12.17 11.51
CA ASP A 70 0.51 -13.48 11.07
C ASP A 70 -0.90 -13.41 10.46
N ASP A 71 -1.83 -12.70 11.08
CA ASP A 71 -3.19 -12.52 10.53
C ASP A 71 -3.17 -11.80 9.17
N GLY A 72 -2.32 -10.79 9.00
CA GLY A 72 -2.14 -10.13 7.71
C GLY A 72 -1.55 -11.06 6.66
N ILE A 73 -0.60 -11.91 7.01
CA ILE A 73 -0.04 -12.92 6.11
C ILE A 73 -1.12 -13.93 5.69
N GLN A 74 -1.96 -14.37 6.64
CA GLN A 74 -3.08 -15.27 6.32
C GLN A 74 -4.12 -14.61 5.41
N ALA A 75 -4.40 -13.32 5.61
CA ALA A 75 -5.25 -12.55 4.71
C ALA A 75 -4.68 -12.51 3.28
N VAL A 76 -3.37 -12.27 3.12
CA VAL A 76 -2.71 -12.32 1.81
C VAL A 76 -2.84 -13.70 1.19
N ARG A 77 -2.48 -14.78 1.90
CA ARG A 77 -2.58 -16.16 1.40
C ARG A 77 -3.99 -16.52 0.95
N SER A 78 -5.00 -16.01 1.65
CA SER A 78 -6.41 -16.24 1.34
C SER A 78 -6.94 -15.40 0.17
N LYS A 79 -6.20 -14.38 -0.28
CA LYS A 79 -6.63 -13.47 -1.36
C LYS A 79 -5.71 -13.51 -2.58
N ILE A 80 -4.48 -14.02 -2.45
CA ILE A 80 -3.42 -13.94 -3.47
C ILE A 80 -3.81 -14.61 -4.79
N TYR A 81 -4.68 -15.62 -4.79
CA TYR A 81 -5.20 -16.25 -6.02
C TYR A 81 -6.06 -15.30 -6.87
N LYS A 82 -6.51 -14.17 -6.32
CA LYS A 82 -7.21 -13.11 -7.06
C LYS A 82 -6.28 -12.03 -7.59
N LEU A 83 -4.99 -12.07 -7.25
CA LEU A 83 -4.01 -11.04 -7.59
C LEU A 83 -3.30 -11.37 -8.90
N TRP A 84 -3.47 -10.50 -9.88
CA TRP A 84 -2.73 -10.50 -11.13
C TRP A 84 -1.64 -9.43 -11.06
N ILE A 85 -0.39 -9.82 -11.32
CA ILE A 85 0.76 -8.91 -11.21
C ILE A 85 1.24 -8.54 -12.60
N ASN A 86 1.40 -7.24 -12.87
CA ASN A 86 2.10 -6.78 -14.06
C ASN A 86 3.61 -7.03 -13.92
N GLU A 87 4.09 -8.17 -14.44
CA GLU A 87 5.49 -8.58 -14.32
C GLU A 87 6.48 -7.47 -14.75
N ARG A 88 6.18 -6.72 -15.81
CA ARG A 88 7.11 -5.68 -16.32
C ARG A 88 7.33 -4.52 -15.36
N LYS A 89 6.28 -4.11 -14.64
CA LYS A 89 6.33 -2.96 -13.72
C LYS A 89 6.48 -3.37 -12.26
N CYS A 90 6.17 -4.63 -11.96
CA CYS A 90 6.04 -5.14 -10.61
C CYS A 90 6.85 -6.43 -10.37
N GLN A 91 7.88 -6.71 -11.19
CA GLN A 91 8.77 -7.86 -10.98
C GLN A 91 9.29 -7.94 -9.55
N ARG A 92 9.65 -6.78 -8.99
CA ARG A 92 10.14 -6.67 -7.61
C ARG A 92 9.14 -7.14 -6.56
N VAL A 93 7.84 -7.14 -6.86
CA VAL A 93 6.82 -7.74 -5.98
C VAL A 93 6.87 -9.25 -6.02
N VAL A 94 7.06 -9.85 -7.20
CA VAL A 94 7.23 -11.30 -7.34
C VAL A 94 8.49 -11.73 -6.59
N ASP A 95 9.62 -11.06 -6.83
CA ASP A 95 10.89 -11.34 -6.16
C ASP A 95 10.75 -11.25 -4.63
N ALA A 96 10.03 -10.24 -4.13
CA ALA A 96 9.79 -10.08 -2.69
C ALA A 96 8.98 -11.24 -2.11
N ILE A 97 7.91 -11.67 -2.79
CA ILE A 97 7.08 -12.80 -2.34
C ILE A 97 7.90 -14.09 -2.27
N GLU A 98 8.78 -14.32 -3.25
CA GLU A 98 9.60 -15.54 -3.33
C GLU A 98 10.59 -15.68 -2.19
N ILE A 99 11.19 -14.58 -1.72
CA ILE A 99 12.23 -14.61 -0.69
C ILE A 99 11.72 -14.33 0.73
N TYR A 100 10.45 -13.94 0.87
CA TYR A 100 9.84 -13.60 2.16
C TYR A 100 9.73 -14.82 3.07
N ARG A 101 10.37 -14.77 4.23
CA ARG A 101 10.55 -15.93 5.12
C ARG A 101 10.62 -15.54 6.59
N LYS A 102 10.40 -16.52 7.47
CA LYS A 102 10.74 -16.43 8.89
C LYS A 102 12.19 -16.83 9.11
N GLU A 103 12.82 -16.23 10.11
CA GLU A 103 14.18 -16.58 10.51
C GLU A 103 14.15 -17.79 11.44
N TRP A 104 14.98 -18.79 11.18
CA TRP A 104 15.16 -19.94 12.07
C TRP A 104 16.15 -19.59 13.19
N ILE A 105 15.82 -19.94 14.42
CA ILE A 105 16.68 -19.80 15.61
C ILE A 105 17.17 -21.20 15.97
N GLU A 106 18.45 -21.47 15.71
CA GLU A 106 19.05 -22.79 15.94
C GLU A 106 19.03 -23.19 17.42
N GLU A 107 19.32 -22.27 18.33
CA GLU A 107 19.43 -22.57 19.76
C GLU A 107 18.09 -22.99 20.38
N LEU A 108 17.00 -22.44 19.86
CA LEU A 108 15.65 -22.70 20.32
C LEU A 108 14.91 -23.72 19.45
N GLN A 109 15.54 -24.19 18.36
CA GLN A 109 14.95 -25.08 17.36
C GLN A 109 13.54 -24.62 16.93
N THR A 110 13.39 -23.31 16.69
CA THR A 110 12.10 -22.70 16.36
C THR A 110 12.28 -21.49 15.43
N PHE A 111 11.21 -21.06 14.78
CA PHE A 111 11.22 -19.81 14.01
C PHE A 111 10.95 -18.59 14.89
N LYS A 112 11.53 -17.44 14.54
CA LYS A 112 11.11 -16.15 15.11
C LYS A 112 9.64 -15.91 14.81
N ASP A 113 8.97 -15.25 15.75
CA ASP A 113 7.55 -14.87 15.60
C ASP A 113 7.36 -13.99 14.35
N LYS A 114 8.28 -13.04 14.15
CA LYS A 114 8.24 -12.08 13.04
C LYS A 114 9.10 -12.55 11.85
N PRO A 115 8.65 -12.27 10.61
CA PRO A 115 9.44 -12.46 9.40
C PRO A 115 10.75 -11.69 9.42
N VAL A 116 11.69 -12.10 8.57
CA VAL A 116 12.95 -11.38 8.35
C VAL A 116 12.63 -9.96 7.87
N HIS A 117 13.20 -8.96 8.53
CA HIS A 117 13.04 -7.56 8.16
C HIS A 117 14.15 -7.15 7.16
N ASP A 118 13.92 -7.51 5.89
CA ASP A 118 14.73 -7.07 4.75
C ASP A 118 13.86 -6.29 3.75
N TRP A 119 14.40 -5.92 2.59
CA TRP A 119 13.67 -5.17 1.57
C TRP A 119 12.37 -5.84 1.11
N SER A 120 12.29 -7.18 1.13
CA SER A 120 11.07 -7.91 0.75
C SER A 120 9.92 -7.64 1.73
N SER A 121 10.25 -7.37 3.00
CA SER A 121 9.26 -7.14 4.04
C SER A 121 8.44 -5.88 3.81
N HIS A 122 9.04 -4.82 3.25
CA HIS A 122 8.32 -3.57 2.95
C HIS A 122 7.21 -3.79 1.91
N ILE A 123 7.54 -4.53 0.84
CA ILE A 123 6.59 -4.86 -0.22
C ILE A 123 5.53 -5.85 0.29
N CYS A 124 5.94 -6.86 1.06
CA CYS A 124 5.01 -7.82 1.65
C CYS A 124 4.05 -7.16 2.65
N ASP A 125 4.49 -6.13 3.38
CA ASP A 125 3.62 -5.33 4.25
C ASP A 125 2.62 -4.50 3.44
N ALA A 126 3.01 -3.96 2.28
CA ALA A 126 2.07 -3.33 1.36
C ALA A 126 1.02 -4.33 0.82
N LEU A 127 1.43 -5.57 0.51
CA LEU A 127 0.50 -6.64 0.14
C LEU A 127 -0.46 -7.01 1.28
N ARG A 128 0.00 -7.00 2.54
CA ARG A 128 -0.87 -7.17 3.70
C ARG A 128 -1.95 -6.09 3.77
N MET A 129 -1.59 -4.84 3.50
CA MET A 129 -2.56 -3.73 3.42
C MET A 129 -3.56 -3.94 2.29
N TRP A 130 -3.10 -4.36 1.10
CA TRP A 130 -3.97 -4.71 -0.02
C TRP A 130 -4.96 -5.83 0.32
N ALA A 131 -4.50 -6.85 1.06
CA ALA A 131 -5.33 -8.00 1.40
C ALA A 131 -6.51 -7.63 2.31
N ILE A 132 -6.30 -6.72 3.25
CA ILE A 132 -7.32 -6.28 4.22
C ILE A 132 -8.14 -5.08 3.73
N ALA A 133 -7.69 -4.41 2.66
CA ALA A 133 -8.42 -3.29 2.10
C ALA A 133 -9.81 -3.75 1.61
N PRO A 134 -10.86 -2.96 1.89
CA PRO A 134 -12.20 -3.28 1.41
C PRO A 134 -12.21 -3.29 -0.13
N GLU A 135 -12.98 -4.20 -0.70
CA GLU A 135 -13.22 -4.17 -2.15
C GLU A 135 -13.91 -2.85 -2.52
N PRO A 136 -13.51 -2.22 -3.63
CA PRO A 136 -14.20 -1.02 -4.10
C PRO A 136 -15.67 -1.33 -4.33
N SER A 137 -16.56 -0.53 -3.72
CA SER A 137 -18.00 -0.65 -3.95
C SER A 137 -18.30 -0.37 -5.42
N PRO A 138 -19.09 -1.21 -6.12
CA PRO A 138 -19.49 -0.97 -7.51
C PRO A 138 -20.19 0.39 -7.73
N ASN A 139 -20.73 0.97 -6.65
CA ASN A 139 -21.45 2.24 -6.68
C ASN A 139 -20.57 3.46 -6.36
N ALA A 140 -19.27 3.27 -6.10
CA ALA A 140 -18.30 4.35 -5.94
C ALA A 140 -17.85 4.88 -7.32
N VAL A 141 -18.82 5.24 -8.17
CA VAL A 141 -18.52 6.10 -9.32
C VAL A 141 -18.31 7.49 -8.73
N THR A 142 -17.05 7.88 -8.58
CA THR A 142 -16.70 9.27 -8.31
C THR A 142 -17.30 10.10 -9.43
N THR A 143 -18.32 10.89 -9.13
CA THR A 143 -18.85 11.93 -9.99
C THR A 143 -17.73 12.94 -10.25
N VAL A 144 -16.87 12.65 -11.22
CA VAL A 144 -16.15 13.72 -11.92
C VAL A 144 -17.24 14.38 -12.76
N SER A 145 -17.76 15.51 -12.28
CA SER A 145 -18.66 16.33 -13.06
C SER A 145 -18.01 16.59 -14.42
N ARG A 146 -18.73 16.24 -15.50
CA ARG A 146 -18.30 16.44 -16.90
C ARG A 146 -18.08 17.91 -17.29
N GLU A 147 -18.26 18.85 -16.35
CA GLU A 147 -18.26 20.30 -16.61
C GLU A 147 -16.84 20.90 -16.71
N ASN A 148 -15.80 20.23 -16.22
CA ASN A 148 -14.43 20.80 -16.23
C ASN A 148 -13.55 20.39 -17.43
N LEU A 149 -14.10 19.69 -18.42
CA LEU A 149 -13.33 19.23 -19.60
C LEU A 149 -13.44 20.16 -20.83
N TYR A 150 -14.21 21.25 -20.75
CA TYR A 150 -14.46 22.14 -21.89
C TYR A 150 -14.09 23.61 -21.69
N SER A 151 -13.41 24.00 -20.60
CA SER A 151 -13.00 25.42 -20.40
C SER A 151 -11.57 25.73 -20.85
N THR A 152 -10.94 24.90 -21.67
CA THR A 152 -9.60 25.18 -22.25
C THR A 152 -9.50 24.69 -23.69
N ILE A 153 -10.42 25.18 -24.53
CA ILE A 153 -10.22 25.29 -25.99
C ILE A 153 -10.69 26.68 -26.40
#